data_AF-A0A662G9D4-F1
#
_entry.id   AF-A0A662G9D4-F1
#
_cell.length_a   1.000
_cell.length_b   1.000
_cell.length_c   1.000
_cell.angle_alpha   90.00
_cell.angle_beta   90.00
_cell.angle_gamma   90.00
#
_symmetry.space_group_name_H-M   'P 1'
#
loop_
_entity.id
_entity.type
_entity.pdbx_description
1 polymer ?
#
loop_
_entity_poly.entity_id
_entity_poly.type
_entity_poly.pdbx_seq_one_letter_code
_entity_poly.pdbx_strand_id
1 'polypeptide(L)'
;MRNKNNSFYKEHSAQVKALDDPTITEEELIYNKVYTTSAYAVFRIMREYLIKRYWKDSKGYPLMEKFYSKNILVCSISIRKLAKATGFGTKKVQRLIKQLEEAGWIIVSKIKVKDGQKVYILG
;
A
#
# COMPACT_ATOMS: atom_id res chain seq x y z
N MET A 1 9.48 10.85 -19.64
CA MET A 1 9.61 9.69 -20.55
C MET A 1 9.05 8.45 -19.87
N ARG A 2 7.97 7.86 -20.41
CA ARG A 2 7.33 6.64 -19.89
C ARG A 2 8.23 5.44 -20.22
N ASN A 3 8.72 4.74 -19.20
CA ASN A 3 9.60 3.59 -19.40
C ASN A 3 8.76 2.36 -19.80
N LYS A 4 8.62 2.14 -21.11
CA LYS A 4 7.79 1.09 -21.73
C LYS A 4 8.27 -0.36 -21.45
N ASN A 5 9.39 -0.54 -20.75
CA ASN A 5 10.00 -1.85 -20.46
C ASN A 5 9.77 -2.38 -19.04
N ASN A 6 8.93 -1.74 -18.23
CA ASN A 6 8.58 -2.25 -16.91
C ASN A 6 7.48 -3.32 -17.04
N SER A 7 7.77 -4.62 -16.84
CA SER A 7 6.79 -5.70 -17.08
C SER A 7 5.51 -5.54 -16.27
N PHE A 8 5.63 -4.91 -15.10
CA PHE A 8 4.54 -4.49 -14.23
C PHE A 8 3.48 -3.60 -14.94
N TYR A 9 3.94 -2.66 -15.75
CA TYR A 9 3.08 -1.72 -16.48
C TYR A 9 2.30 -2.41 -17.59
N LYS A 10 2.85 -3.47 -18.19
CA LYS A 10 2.15 -4.25 -19.22
C LYS A 10 1.02 -5.11 -18.65
N GLU A 11 1.16 -5.61 -17.42
CA GLU A 11 0.12 -6.43 -16.78
C GLU A 11 -1.07 -5.59 -16.29
N HIS A 12 -0.85 -4.32 -15.94
CA HIS A 12 -1.87 -3.47 -15.29
C HIS A 12 -2.34 -2.32 -16.19
N SER A 13 -1.86 -2.24 -17.44
CA SER A 13 -2.24 -1.17 -18.38
C SER A 13 -3.73 -1.13 -18.70
N ALA A 14 -4.43 -2.26 -18.64
CA ALA A 14 -5.88 -2.33 -18.86
C ALA A 14 -6.69 -1.64 -17.75
N GLN A 15 -6.11 -1.44 -16.56
CA GLN A 15 -6.73 -0.75 -15.43
C GLN A 15 -6.39 0.75 -15.41
N VAL A 16 -5.50 1.21 -16.30
CA VAL A 16 -5.06 2.61 -16.36
C VAL A 16 -5.80 3.32 -17.49
N LYS A 17 -6.75 4.20 -17.15
CA LYS A 17 -7.40 5.06 -18.16
C LYS A 17 -6.38 6.01 -18.79
N ALA A 18 -6.56 6.32 -20.07
CA ALA A 18 -5.67 7.21 -20.78
C ALA A 18 -5.71 8.63 -20.16
N LEU A 19 -4.56 9.26 -19.96
CA LEU A 19 -4.44 10.56 -19.26
C LEU A 19 -5.05 11.73 -20.05
N ASP A 20 -5.37 11.50 -21.32
CA ASP A 20 -5.98 12.38 -22.31
C ASP A 20 -7.50 12.20 -22.42
N ASP A 21 -8.11 11.35 -21.58
CA ASP A 21 -9.56 11.21 -21.50
C ASP A 21 -10.17 12.42 -20.75
N PRO A 22 -11.02 13.23 -21.40
CA PRO A 22 -11.62 14.42 -20.78
C PRO A 22 -12.63 14.08 -19.68
N THR A 23 -12.98 12.80 -19.50
CA THR A 23 -13.88 12.33 -18.43
C THR A 23 -13.14 11.85 -17.18
N ILE A 24 -11.80 11.92 -17.17
CA ILE A 24 -11.01 11.43 -16.05
C ILE A 24 -11.17 12.32 -14.81
N THR A 25 -11.59 11.71 -13.72
CA THR A 25 -11.74 12.39 -12.42
C THR A 25 -10.38 12.54 -11.71
N GLU A 26 -10.28 13.47 -10.75
CA GLU A 26 -9.07 13.62 -9.91
C GLU A 26 -8.75 12.33 -9.15
N GLU A 27 -9.76 11.59 -8.68
CA GLU A 27 -9.58 10.28 -8.05
C GLU A 27 -8.96 9.28 -9.03
N GLU A 28 -9.48 9.17 -10.26
CA GLU A 28 -8.96 8.27 -11.29
C GLU A 28 -7.52 8.63 -11.72
N LEU A 29 -7.14 9.91 -11.70
CA LEU A 29 -5.75 10.34 -11.90
C LEU A 29 -4.82 9.82 -10.79
N ILE A 30 -5.30 9.81 -9.54
CA ILE A 30 -4.55 9.31 -8.40
C ILE A 30 -4.47 7.76 -8.44
N TYR A 31 -5.54 7.07 -8.79
CA TYR A 31 -5.55 5.62 -9.03
C TYR A 31 -4.57 5.23 -10.14
N ASN A 32 -4.63 5.93 -11.28
CA ASN A 32 -3.68 5.76 -12.36
C ASN A 32 -2.24 5.93 -11.86
N LYS A 33 -1.97 6.94 -11.01
CA LYS A 33 -0.65 7.14 -10.41
C LYS A 33 -0.18 5.93 -9.58
N VAL A 34 -1.07 5.24 -8.87
CA VAL A 34 -0.72 4.03 -8.11
C VAL A 34 -0.35 2.85 -9.01
N TYR A 35 -1.10 2.64 -10.09
CA TYR A 35 -0.83 1.57 -11.07
C TYR A 35 0.35 1.86 -12.00
N THR A 36 0.58 3.14 -12.29
CA THR A 36 1.71 3.62 -13.11
C THR A 36 3.00 3.77 -12.32
N THR A 37 2.95 3.73 -10.99
CA THR A 37 4.15 3.77 -10.15
C THR A 37 4.42 2.41 -9.53
N SER A 38 5.59 2.26 -8.92
CA SER A 38 5.90 1.07 -8.11
C SER A 38 5.11 1.04 -6.78
N ALA A 39 4.13 1.92 -6.57
CA ALA A 39 3.33 1.98 -5.35
C ALA A 39 2.46 0.72 -5.19
N TYR A 40 1.87 0.23 -6.29
CA TYR A 40 1.11 -1.01 -6.25
C TYR A 40 1.96 -2.23 -5.84
N ALA A 41 3.27 -2.24 -6.10
CA ALA A 41 4.15 -3.29 -5.59
C ALA A 41 4.25 -3.27 -4.06
N VAL A 42 4.23 -2.10 -3.43
CA VAL A 42 4.19 -1.97 -1.95
C VAL A 42 2.84 -2.42 -1.41
N PHE A 43 1.74 -2.00 -2.06
CA PHE A 43 0.38 -2.39 -1.68
C PHE A 43 0.14 -3.91 -1.77
N ARG A 44 0.64 -4.55 -2.84
CA ARG A 44 0.57 -6.02 -3.00
C ARG A 44 1.25 -6.74 -1.85
N ILE A 45 2.45 -6.31 -1.46
CA ILE A 45 3.15 -6.88 -0.30
C ILE A 45 2.34 -6.68 0.98
N MET A 46 1.73 -5.51 1.19
CA MET A 46 0.85 -5.29 2.36
C MET A 46 -0.33 -6.27 2.39
N ARG A 47 -0.99 -6.51 1.23
CA ARG A 47 -2.07 -7.49 1.11
C ARG A 47 -1.60 -8.92 1.37
N GLU A 48 -0.45 -9.32 0.84
CA GLU A 48 0.13 -10.65 1.10
C GLU A 48 0.44 -10.87 2.58
N TYR A 49 0.95 -9.85 3.27
CA TYR A 49 1.25 -9.91 4.69
C TYR A 49 -0.02 -9.98 5.56
N LEU A 50 -1.13 -9.40 5.10
CA LEU A 50 -2.44 -9.55 5.72
C LEU A 50 -2.92 -11.01 5.62
N ILE A 51 -2.86 -11.60 4.41
CA ILE A 51 -3.28 -12.99 4.16
C ILE A 51 -2.45 -13.98 4.98
N LYS A 52 -1.15 -13.73 5.13
CA LYS A 52 -0.22 -14.59 5.89
C LYS A 52 -0.29 -14.42 7.41
N ARG A 53 -1.27 -13.66 7.93
CA ARG A 53 -1.49 -13.42 9.35
C ARG A 53 -0.30 -12.83 10.11
N TYR A 54 0.49 -11.95 9.48
CA TYR A 54 1.61 -11.25 10.15
C TYR A 54 1.15 -10.12 11.10
N TRP A 55 0.02 -10.29 11.78
CA TRP A 55 -0.40 -9.41 12.86
C TRP A 55 0.35 -9.81 14.12
N LYS A 56 1.10 -8.87 14.69
CA LYS A 56 1.75 -9.05 15.98
C LYS A 56 0.78 -8.58 17.06
N ASP A 57 -0.13 -9.47 17.44
CA ASP A 57 -1.10 -9.18 18.50
C ASP A 57 -0.41 -9.20 19.86
N SER A 58 -0.72 -8.23 20.72
CA SER A 58 -0.19 -8.19 22.08
C SER A 58 -1.21 -7.60 23.02
N LYS A 59 -1.14 -7.93 24.32
CA LYS A 59 -2.05 -7.39 25.34
C LYS A 59 -2.14 -5.85 25.34
N GLY A 60 -1.09 -5.15 24.93
CA GLY A 60 -1.11 -3.68 24.80
C GLY A 60 -1.76 -3.16 23.51
N TYR A 61 -1.86 -4.00 22.48
CA TYR A 61 -2.33 -3.63 21.14
C TYR A 61 -3.00 -4.82 20.45
N PRO A 62 -4.26 -5.14 20.80
CA PRO A 62 -5.01 -6.21 20.17
C PRO A 62 -5.55 -5.72 18.81
N LEU A 63 -4.73 -5.82 17.76
CA LEU A 63 -5.12 -5.47 16.39
C LEU A 63 -6.25 -6.36 15.88
N MET A 64 -6.28 -7.63 16.30
CA MET A 64 -7.35 -8.56 15.92
C MET A 64 -8.71 -8.11 16.48
N GLU A 65 -8.77 -7.80 17.78
CA GLU A 65 -10.01 -7.34 18.42
C GLU A 65 -10.43 -5.95 17.95
N LYS A 66 -9.48 -5.04 17.66
CA LYS A 66 -9.80 -3.67 17.24
C LYS A 66 -10.27 -3.56 15.79
N PHE A 67 -9.74 -4.39 14.89
CA PHE A 67 -9.95 -4.24 13.45
C PHE A 67 -10.56 -5.48 12.80
N TYR A 68 -10.03 -6.68 13.07
CA TYR A 68 -10.47 -7.89 12.39
C TYR A 68 -11.90 -8.29 12.78
N SER A 69 -12.26 -8.18 14.08
CA SER A 69 -13.62 -8.38 14.58
C SER A 69 -14.67 -7.45 13.93
N LYS A 70 -14.20 -6.33 13.36
CA LYS A 70 -15.01 -5.32 12.68
C LYS A 70 -14.96 -5.43 11.15
N ASN A 71 -14.43 -6.54 10.63
CA ASN A 71 -14.20 -6.76 9.19
C ASN A 71 -13.29 -5.71 8.53
N ILE A 72 -12.37 -5.10 9.28
CA ILE A 72 -11.43 -4.10 8.76
C ILE A 72 -10.11 -4.79 8.39
N LEU A 73 -9.68 -4.61 7.14
CA LEU A 73 -8.41 -5.14 6.63
C LEU A 73 -7.24 -4.31 7.17
N VAL A 74 -6.41 -4.91 8.04
CA VAL A 74 -5.24 -4.26 8.64
C VAL A 74 -3.97 -5.09 8.46
N CYS A 75 -2.84 -4.46 8.19
CA CYS A 75 -1.53 -5.10 8.28
C CYS A 75 -0.59 -4.31 9.19
N SER A 76 0.32 -5.01 9.89
CA SER A 76 1.35 -4.38 10.73
C SER A 76 2.75 -4.76 10.25
N ILE A 77 3.46 -3.82 9.62
CA ILE A 77 4.78 -4.07 9.04
C ILE A 77 5.67 -2.84 9.13
N SER A 78 6.97 -3.04 9.33
CA SER A 78 7.93 -1.92 9.35
C SER A 78 8.32 -1.52 7.93
N ILE A 79 8.67 -0.25 7.75
CA ILE A 79 9.17 0.27 6.46
C ILE A 79 10.41 -0.49 5.99
N ARG A 80 11.28 -0.92 6.92
CA ARG A 80 12.47 -1.72 6.59
C ARG A 80 12.11 -3.09 6.01
N LYS A 81 11.08 -3.76 6.54
CA LYS A 81 10.59 -5.03 5.98
C LYS A 81 9.97 -4.84 4.61
N LEU A 82 9.17 -3.78 4.42
CA LEU A 82 8.63 -3.42 3.10
C LEU A 82 9.75 -3.13 2.08
N ALA A 83 10.76 -2.37 2.47
CA ALA A 83 11.95 -2.10 1.65
C ALA A 83 12.66 -3.39 1.22
N LYS A 84 12.88 -4.32 2.16
CA LYS A 84 13.49 -5.61 1.86
C LYS A 84 12.63 -6.46 0.92
N ALA A 85 11.32 -6.52 1.15
CA ALA A 85 10.40 -7.33 0.35
C ALA A 85 10.21 -6.77 -1.07
N THR A 86 10.30 -5.44 -1.25
CA THR A 86 10.14 -4.78 -2.55
C THR A 86 11.44 -4.52 -3.29
N GLY A 87 12.60 -4.69 -2.63
CA GLY A 87 13.90 -4.29 -3.17
C GLY A 87 14.11 -2.78 -3.27
N PHE A 88 13.21 -1.96 -2.71
CA PHE A 88 13.32 -0.50 -2.75
C PHE A 88 14.02 0.07 -1.51
N GLY A 89 14.68 1.22 -1.69
CA GLY A 89 15.20 1.99 -0.55
C GLY A 89 14.07 2.50 0.35
N THR A 90 14.34 2.61 1.66
CA THR A 90 13.35 3.02 2.68
C THR A 90 12.70 4.38 2.38
N LYS A 91 13.48 5.37 1.91
CA LYS A 91 12.95 6.69 1.49
C LYS A 91 11.96 6.58 0.32
N LYS A 92 12.25 5.70 -0.65
CA LYS A 92 11.35 5.45 -1.78
C LYS A 92 10.06 4.80 -1.28
N VAL A 93 10.15 3.79 -0.41
CA VAL A 93 8.98 3.14 0.19
C VAL A 93 8.11 4.15 0.95
N GLN A 94 8.69 5.04 1.74
CA GLN A 94 7.93 6.09 2.44
C GLN A 94 7.15 7.00 1.47
N ARG A 95 7.78 7.39 0.35
CA ARG A 95 7.12 8.19 -0.68
C ARG A 95 5.97 7.42 -1.34
N LEU A 96 6.17 6.13 -1.63
CA LEU A 96 5.13 5.27 -2.21
C LEU A 96 3.96 5.04 -1.25
N ILE A 97 4.23 4.88 0.05
CA ILE A 97 3.19 4.81 1.09
C ILE A 97 2.36 6.10 1.12
N LYS A 98 3.01 7.28 1.06
CA LYS A 98 2.31 8.56 1.00
C LYS A 98 1.41 8.65 -0.24
N GLN A 99 1.85 8.13 -1.39
CA GLN A 99 1.04 8.08 -2.60
C GLN A 99 -0.17 7.15 -2.46
N LEU A 100 -0.02 6.00 -1.79
CA LEU A 100 -1.15 5.10 -1.49
C LEU A 100 -2.15 5.74 -0.51
N GLU A 101 -1.66 6.51 0.46
CA GLU A 101 -2.49 7.25 1.42
C GLU A 101 -3.24 8.40 0.74
N GLU A 102 -2.57 9.19 -0.10
CA GLU A 102 -3.18 10.22 -0.95
C GLU A 102 -4.23 9.63 -1.91
N ALA A 103 -4.07 8.36 -2.30
CA ALA A 103 -5.03 7.63 -3.12
C ALA A 103 -6.21 7.04 -2.35
N GLY A 104 -6.19 7.08 -1.02
CA GLY A 104 -7.22 6.44 -0.18
C GLY A 104 -7.14 4.91 -0.15
N TRP A 105 -6.15 4.29 -0.78
CA TRP A 105 -5.97 2.83 -0.78
C TRP A 105 -5.50 2.31 0.58
N ILE A 106 -4.84 3.16 1.36
CA ILE A 106 -4.41 2.85 2.71
C ILE A 106 -4.64 4.03 3.66
N ILE A 107 -4.83 3.72 4.94
CA ILE A 107 -4.75 4.69 6.03
C ILE A 107 -3.62 4.26 6.96
N VAL A 108 -2.68 5.17 7.22
CA VAL A 108 -1.61 4.92 8.19
C VAL A 108 -2.10 5.25 9.59
N SER A 109 -2.34 4.23 10.40
CA SER A 109 -2.81 4.42 11.77
C SER A 109 -1.71 5.00 12.66
N LYS A 110 -2.09 5.91 13.57
CA LYS A 110 -1.21 6.51 14.59
C LYS A 110 -0.91 5.55 15.75
N ILE A 111 -1.47 4.35 15.75
CA ILE A 111 -1.25 3.34 16.80
C ILE A 111 0.24 2.99 16.83
N LYS A 112 0.86 3.16 18.00
CA LYS A 112 2.22 2.72 18.25
C LYS A 112 2.24 1.21 18.43
N VAL A 113 3.03 0.51 17.64
CA VAL A 113 3.26 -0.93 17.77
C VAL A 113 4.74 -1.18 18.06
N LYS A 114 5.07 -2.37 18.57
CA LYS A 114 6.45 -2.74 18.89
C LYS A 114 7.35 -2.78 17.65
N ASP A 115 8.66 -2.73 17.87
CA ASP A 115 9.71 -2.95 16.85
C ASP A 115 9.66 -1.99 15.65
N GLY A 116 9.12 -0.78 15.85
CA GLY A 116 9.02 0.23 14.79
C GLY A 116 8.13 -0.21 13.62
N GLN A 117 7.19 -1.14 13.85
CA GLN A 117 6.16 -1.45 12.88
C GLN A 117 5.18 -0.26 12.75
N LYS A 118 4.48 -0.22 11.63
CA LYS A 118 3.35 0.69 11.41
C LYS A 118 2.13 -0.14 11.07
N VAL A 119 0.96 0.37 11.46
CA VAL A 119 -0.33 -0.24 11.17
C VAL A 119 -0.92 0.45 9.96
N TYR A 120 -1.19 -0.32 8.91
CA TYR A 120 -1.83 0.15 7.69
C TYR A 120 -3.21 -0.50 7.60
N ILE A 121 -4.26 0.32 7.53
CA ILE A 121 -5.61 -0.10 7.19
C ILE A 121 -5.69 -0.05 5.66
N LEU A 122 -6.17 -1.13 5.03
CA LEU A 122 -6.31 -1.24 3.58
C LEU A 122 -7.76 -0.91 3.20
N GLY A 123 -7.94 -0.08 2.17
CA GLY A 123 -9.22 0.35 1.59
C GLY A 123 -9.36 -0.05 0.13
#